data_AF-A0A223S666-F1
#
_entry.id   AF-A0A223S666-F1
#
_cell.length_a   1.000
_cell.length_b   1.000
_cell.length_c   1.000
_cell.angle_alpha   90.00
_cell.angle_beta   90.00
_cell.angle_gamma   90.00
#
_symmetry.space_group_name_H-M   'P 1'
#
loop_
_entity.id
_entity.type
_entity.pdbx_description
1 polymer ?
#
loop_
_entity_poly.entity_id
_entity_poly.type
_entity_poly.pdbx_seq_one_letter_code
_entity_poly.pdbx_strand_id
1 'polypeptide(L)' 'MTIRQERRHTLHTWPGETDDETALRHLRARYDDHLIWRATREDMTPGDWCAQRVADGKAFTASSPEELRELLEEAR' A
#
# COMPACT_ATOMS: atom_id res chain seq x y z
N MET A 1 16.44 46.53 12.21
CA MET A 1 16.38 45.21 12.88
C MET A 1 14.93 44.81 13.08
N THR A 2 14.38 43.90 12.26
CA THR A 2 13.56 42.78 12.77
C THR A 2 13.48 41.72 11.69
N ILE A 3 13.95 40.55 12.06
CA ILE A 3 14.16 39.36 11.23
C ILE A 3 12.79 38.70 11.05
N ARG A 4 12.27 38.63 9.82
CA ARG A 4 11.15 37.73 9.46
C ARG A 4 11.72 36.33 9.24
N GLN A 5 12.15 35.70 10.32
CA GLN A 5 12.32 34.25 10.39
C GLN A 5 11.07 33.67 11.04
N GLU A 6 10.79 32.39 10.75
CA GLU A 6 9.69 31.59 11.31
C GLU A 6 8.33 31.87 10.64
N ARG A 7 7.85 31.04 9.70
CA ARG A 7 7.63 29.60 9.84
C ARG A 7 7.99 28.85 8.54
N ARG A 8 9.24 28.41 8.47
CA ARG A 8 9.59 27.15 7.80
C ARG A 8 9.07 26.04 8.73
N HIS A 9 7.76 25.83 8.78
CA HIS A 9 7.25 24.58 9.35
C HIS A 9 7.45 23.52 8.26
N THR A 10 8.61 22.89 8.38
CA THR A 10 9.00 21.61 7.85
C THR A 10 7.88 20.59 7.99
N LEU A 11 6.97 20.57 7.02
CA LEU A 11 6.27 19.35 6.67
C LEU A 11 7.30 18.48 5.93
N HIS A 12 8.03 17.66 6.69
CA HIS A 12 8.63 16.44 6.15
C HIS A 12 7.53 15.40 5.85
N THR A 13 6.39 15.82 5.28
CA THR A 13 5.63 14.94 4.41
C THR A 13 6.45 14.85 3.14
N TRP A 14 7.14 13.72 2.94
CA TRP A 14 7.61 13.38 1.61
C TRP A 14 6.42 13.59 0.64
N PRO A 15 6.59 14.35 -0.46
CA PRO A 15 5.49 14.66 -1.38
C PRO A 15 5.14 13.44 -2.23
N GLY A 16 4.78 12.33 -1.60
CA GLY A 16 4.63 11.03 -2.24
C GLY A 16 4.18 9.88 -1.35
N GLU A 17 3.72 10.11 -0.11
CA GLU A 17 2.90 9.07 0.56
C GLU A 17 1.53 9.10 -0.12
N THR A 18 1.46 8.48 -1.29
CA THR A 18 0.23 8.26 -2.04
C THR A 18 -0.70 7.42 -1.15
N ASP A 19 -2.00 7.61 -1.28
CA ASP A 19 -3.04 6.81 -0.60
C ASP A 19 -2.73 5.30 -0.65
N ASP A 20 -2.13 4.85 -1.76
CA ASP A 20 -1.60 3.50 -1.97
C ASP A 20 -0.56 3.02 -0.94
N GLU A 21 0.42 3.84 -0.52
CA GLU A 21 1.42 3.38 0.45
C GLU A 21 0.81 3.18 1.85
N THR A 22 -0.12 4.05 2.21
CA THR A 22 -0.88 3.91 3.46
C THR A 22 -1.74 2.65 3.43
N ALA A 23 -2.50 2.44 2.35
CA ALA A 23 -3.32 1.24 2.18
C ALA A 23 -2.48 -0.04 2.20
N LEU A 24 -1.29 -0.04 1.57
CA LEU A 24 -0.36 -1.17 1.59
C LEU A 24 0.11 -1.51 3.00
N ARG A 25 0.48 -0.50 3.79
CA ARG A 25 0.88 -0.68 5.19
C ARG A 25 -0.26 -1.24 6.05
N HIS A 26 -1.47 -0.72 5.87
CA HIS A 26 -2.66 -1.19 6.59
C HIS A 26 -2.98 -2.65 6.27
N LEU A 27 -2.93 -3.03 4.99
CA LEU A 27 -3.15 -4.41 4.55
C LEU A 27 -2.07 -5.34 5.12
N ARG A 28 -0.79 -5.00 5.02
CA ARG A 28 0.31 -5.81 5.58
C ARG A 28 0.18 -5.99 7.09
N ALA A 29 -0.19 -4.94 7.82
CA ALA A 29 -0.37 -5.00 9.27
C ALA A 29 -1.55 -5.90 9.68
N ARG A 30 -2.60 -5.99 8.86
CA ARG A 30 -3.78 -6.82 9.12
C ARG A 30 -3.58 -8.28 8.67
N TYR A 31 -2.84 -8.49 7.59
CA TYR A 31 -2.63 -9.79 6.95
C TYR A 31 -1.14 -10.17 6.95
N ASP A 32 -0.55 -10.36 8.14
CA ASP A 32 0.88 -10.74 8.27
C ASP A 32 1.20 -12.11 7.64
N ASP A 33 0.20 -13.00 7.54
CA ASP A 33 0.31 -14.28 6.81
C ASP A 33 0.30 -14.10 5.27
N HIS A 34 0.15 -12.88 4.77
CA HIS A 34 0.14 -12.57 3.34
C HIS A 34 1.25 -11.59 2.96
N LEU A 35 2.01 -11.94 1.94
CA LEU A 35 2.92 -11.03 1.27
C LEU A 35 2.10 -10.14 0.34
N ILE A 36 2.04 -8.83 0.59
CA ILE A 36 1.23 -7.89 -0.20
C ILE A 36 2.12 -6.88 -0.90
N TRP A 37 1.92 -6.65 -2.20
CA TRP A 37 2.69 -5.70 -3.02
C TRP A 37 1.83 -5.09 -4.14
N ARG A 38 2.30 -4.00 -4.74
CA ARG A 38 1.69 -3.41 -5.94
C ARG A 38 2.39 -3.96 -7.18
N ALA A 39 1.65 -4.29 -8.23
CA ALA A 39 2.22 -4.69 -9.51
C ALA A 39 2.93 -3.49 -10.16
N THR A 40 4.24 -3.63 -10.38
CA THR A 40 5.08 -2.60 -11.01
C THR A 40 5.50 -2.95 -12.44
N ARG A 41 5.16 -4.13 -12.95
CA ARG A 41 5.56 -4.61 -14.27
C ARG A 41 4.53 -4.26 -15.32
N GLU A 42 5.01 -3.88 -16.51
CA GLU A 42 4.23 -3.57 -17.72
C GLU A 42 3.37 -4.74 -18.24
N ASP A 43 3.65 -5.98 -17.82
CA ASP A 43 2.87 -7.20 -18.17
C ASP A 43 1.59 -7.40 -17.35
N MET A 44 1.41 -6.64 -16.26
CA MET A 44 0.15 -6.55 -15.49
C MET A 44 -0.31 -5.10 -15.52
N THR A 45 -1.60 -4.81 -15.29
CA THR A 45 -2.01 -3.40 -15.25
C THR A 45 -1.19 -2.70 -14.16
N PRO A 46 -0.37 -1.71 -14.51
CA PRO A 46 0.45 -1.03 -13.53
C PRO A 46 -0.48 -0.37 -12.51
N GLY A 47 -0.30 -0.71 -11.23
CA GLY A 47 -1.25 -0.32 -10.19
C GLY A 47 -2.34 -1.34 -9.90
N ASP A 48 -2.16 -2.63 -10.19
CA ASP A 48 -2.90 -3.72 -9.53
C ASP A 48 -2.30 -4.05 -8.14
N TRP A 49 -3.15 -4.48 -7.22
CA TRP A 49 -2.84 -4.94 -5.87
C TRP A 49 -2.66 -6.45 -5.86
N CYS A 50 -1.54 -6.94 -5.35
CA CYS A 50 -1.23 -8.35 -5.28
C CYS A 50 -1.05 -8.78 -3.83
N ALA A 51 -1.55 -9.96 -3.49
CA ALA A 51 -1.25 -10.65 -2.24
C ALA A 51 -0.89 -12.12 -2.49
N GLN A 52 -0.02 -12.70 -1.68
CA GLN A 52 0.27 -14.12 -1.69
C GLN A 52 0.27 -14.65 -0.27
N ARG A 53 -0.52 -15.70 -0.02
CA ARG A 53 -0.56 -16.37 1.29
C ARG A 53 0.72 -17.17 1.51
N VAL A 54 1.38 -16.96 2.64
CA VAL A 54 2.66 -17.60 2.99
C VAL A 54 2.49 -19.11 3.20
N ALA A 55 1.35 -19.54 3.76
CA ALA A 55 1.12 -20.94 4.10
C ALA A 55 1.06 -21.90 2.88
N ASP A 56 0.52 -21.45 1.75
CA ASP A 56 0.20 -22.30 0.59
C ASP A 56 0.69 -21.72 -0.75
N GLY A 57 1.21 -20.49 -0.75
CA GLY A 57 1.65 -19.79 -1.96
C GLY A 57 0.52 -19.29 -2.86
N LYS A 58 -0.75 -19.45 -2.45
CA LYS A 58 -1.92 -18.95 -3.18
C LYS A 58 -1.83 -17.44 -3.39
N ALA A 59 -1.86 -17.01 -4.64
CA ALA A 59 -1.82 -15.62 -5.04
C ALA A 59 -3.23 -15.05 -5.29
N PHE A 60 -3.39 -13.78 -4.98
CA PHE A 60 -4.59 -12.97 -5.16
C PHE A 60 -4.18 -11.67 -5.86
N THR A 61 -4.99 -11.23 -6.80
CA THR A 61 -4.77 -10.00 -7.57
C THR A 61 -6.08 -9.24 -7.62
N ALA A 62 -6.02 -7.94 -7.40
CA ALA A 62 -7.18 -7.06 -7.37
C ALA A 62 -6.81 -5.70 -7.96
N SER A 63 -7.78 -4.99 -8.53
CA SER A 63 -7.51 -3.66 -9.10
C SER A 63 -7.55 -2.52 -8.07
N SER A 64 -8.05 -2.80 -6.87
CA SER A 64 -8.18 -1.84 -5.77
C SER A 64 -7.81 -2.46 -4.41
N PRO A 65 -7.40 -1.66 -3.40
CA PRO A 65 -7.05 -2.19 -2.09
C PRO A 65 -8.27 -2.77 -1.35
N GLU A 66 -9.46 -2.23 -1.62
CA GLU A 66 -10.72 -2.70 -1.05
C GLU A 66 -11.08 -4.10 -1.57
N GLU A 67 -11.00 -4.30 -2.89
CA GLU A 67 -11.23 -5.59 -3.53
C GLU A 67 -10.21 -6.63 -3.06
N LEU A 68 -8.93 -6.24 -2.90
CA LEU A 68 -7.93 -7.13 -2.31
C LEU A 68 -8.31 -7.53 -0.88
N ARG A 69 -8.82 -6.59 -0.08
CA ARG A 69 -9.25 -6.86 1.28
C ARG A 69 -10.38 -7.89 1.30
N GLU A 70 -11.39 -7.71 0.44
CA GLU A 70 -12.51 -8.65 0.33
C GLU A 70 -12.03 -10.06 -0.02
N LEU A 71 -11.16 -10.20 -1.02
CA LEU A 71 -10.56 -11.49 -1.39
C LEU A 71 -9.79 -12.15 -0.23
N LEU A 72 -9.06 -11.35 0.55
CA LEU A 72 -8.32 -11.84 1.72
C LEU A 72 -9.24 -12.20 2.89
N GLU A 73 -10.37 -11.52 3.05
CA GLU A 73 -11.38 -11.85 4.05
C GLU A 73 -12.15 -13.13 3.70
N GLU A 74 -12.43 -13.37 2.41
CA GLU A 74 -13.04 -14.61 1.93
C GLU A 74 -12.10 -15.83 1.96
N ALA A 75 -10.79 -15.61 1.84
CA ALA A 75 -9.79 -16.68 1.80
C ALA A 75 -9.30 -17.16 3.18
N ARG A 76 -9.82 -16.56 4.27
CA ARG A 76 -9.48 -16.89 5.66
C ARG A 76 -10.29 -18.08 6.17
#